data_AF-A0A941YAD5-F1
#
_entry.id   AF-A0A941YAD5-F1
#
_cell.length_a   1.000
_cell.length_b   1.000
_cell.length_c   1.000
_cell.angle_alpha   90.00
_cell.angle_beta   90.00
_cell.angle_gamma   90.00
#
_symmetry.space_group_name_H-M   'P 1'
#
loop_
_entity.id
_entity.type
_entity.pdbx_description
1 polymer ?
#
loop_
_entity_poly.entity_id
_entity_poly.type
_entity_poly.pdbx_seq_one_letter_code
_entity_poly.pdbx_strand_id
1 'polypeptide(L)'
;MEPDDPDLEYLRKLDRFFSGEEETTLGRELSLRGLAPKPSSEVADADLHRALTDLIWSLEELRVFVEDVDHLTDRELYDALLEYCGEPTVCFAGDVNAGTHWSAIGAFSEDDIQIWLRYYADDESRARHLADFPDDPMPPSELPPYPRPWIPVRTYPAPEADEDHDA
;
A
#
# COMPACT_ATOMS: atom_id res chain seq x y z
N MET A 1 -1.86 -25.07 25.38
CA MET A 1 -2.10 -24.51 24.04
C MET A 1 -3.12 -23.42 24.27
N GLU A 2 -2.64 -22.20 24.50
CA GLU A 2 -3.56 -21.08 24.75
C GLU A 2 -4.33 -20.77 23.45
N PRO A 3 -5.64 -20.60 23.53
CA PRO A 3 -6.50 -20.43 22.36
C PRO A 3 -6.37 -19.06 21.66
N ASP A 4 -5.65 -18.10 22.26
CA ASP A 4 -5.53 -16.70 21.82
C ASP A 4 -4.09 -16.33 21.43
N ASP A 5 -3.44 -17.16 20.62
CA ASP A 5 -2.19 -16.77 19.97
C ASP A 5 -2.53 -15.91 18.72
N PRO A 6 -2.23 -14.60 18.72
CA PRO A 6 -2.58 -13.69 17.64
C PRO A 6 -1.91 -14.07 16.31
N ASP A 7 -0.72 -14.67 16.35
CA ASP A 7 -0.03 -15.13 15.15
C ASP A 7 -0.75 -16.34 14.52
N LEU A 8 -1.32 -17.22 15.35
CA LEU A 8 -2.15 -18.32 14.85
C LEU A 8 -3.48 -17.82 14.27
N GLU A 9 -4.07 -16.76 14.80
CA GLU A 9 -5.27 -16.17 14.20
C GLU A 9 -4.98 -15.57 12.82
N TYR A 10 -3.87 -14.82 12.72
CA TYR A 10 -3.37 -14.28 11.46
C TYR A 10 -3.18 -15.36 10.40
N LEU A 11 -2.45 -16.43 10.74
CA LEU A 11 -2.21 -17.55 9.81
C LEU A 11 -3.50 -18.27 9.40
N ARG A 12 -4.44 -18.47 10.33
CA ARG A 12 -5.75 -19.06 10.01
C ARG A 12 -6.57 -18.18 9.07
N LYS A 13 -6.47 -16.86 9.21
CA LYS A 13 -7.18 -15.92 8.33
C LYS A 13 -6.61 -15.95 6.91
N LEU A 14 -5.29 -16.01 6.78
CA LEU A 14 -4.64 -16.22 5.49
C LEU A 14 -5.04 -17.55 4.85
N ASP A 15 -5.04 -18.63 5.62
CA ASP A 15 -5.42 -19.96 5.13
C ASP A 15 -6.85 -19.97 4.57
N ARG A 16 -7.83 -19.39 5.29
CA ARG A 16 -9.22 -19.26 4.81
C ARG A 16 -9.35 -18.42 3.54
N PHE A 17 -8.53 -17.39 3.39
CA PHE A 17 -8.51 -16.60 2.16
C PHE A 17 -7.95 -17.41 0.98
N PHE A 18 -6.78 -18.04 1.15
CA PHE A 18 -6.16 -18.83 0.09
C PHE A 18 -6.94 -20.11 -0.24
N SER A 19 -7.71 -20.66 0.69
CA SER A 19 -8.62 -21.79 0.47
C SER A 19 -9.94 -21.37 -0.20
N GLY A 20 -10.23 -20.07 -0.27
CA GLY A 20 -11.47 -19.51 -0.81
C GLY A 20 -12.68 -19.62 0.13
N GLU A 21 -12.46 -19.93 1.41
CA GLU A 21 -13.50 -19.97 2.43
C GLU A 21 -13.98 -18.58 2.85
N GLU A 22 -13.09 -17.58 2.80
CA GLU A 22 -13.40 -16.17 3.05
C GLU A 22 -12.90 -15.30 1.90
N GLU A 23 -13.80 -14.48 1.34
CA GLU A 23 -13.45 -13.48 0.35
C GLU A 23 -14.05 -12.13 0.77
N THR A 24 -13.20 -11.12 0.85
CA THR A 24 -13.60 -9.73 1.04
C THR A 24 -12.81 -8.84 0.09
N THR A 25 -13.21 -7.57 0.01
CA THR A 25 -12.49 -6.52 -0.72
C THR A 25 -12.41 -5.31 0.19
N LEU A 26 -11.43 -4.43 -0.01
CA LEU A 26 -11.35 -3.20 0.80
C LEU A 26 -12.57 -2.32 0.57
N GLY A 27 -13.11 -2.28 -0.66
CA GLY A 27 -14.36 -1.57 -0.96
C GLY A 27 -15.55 -2.09 -0.15
N ARG A 28 -15.64 -3.41 0.08
CA ARG A 28 -16.66 -4.00 0.95
C ARG A 28 -16.43 -3.60 2.41
N GLU A 29 -15.20 -3.68 2.90
CA GLU A 29 -14.86 -3.30 4.27
C GLU A 29 -15.12 -1.83 4.57
N LEU A 30 -14.78 -0.94 3.64
CA LEU A 30 -15.09 0.49 3.69
C LEU A 30 -16.60 0.72 3.69
N SER A 31 -17.35 0.00 2.84
CA SER A 31 -18.80 0.10 2.79
C SER A 31 -19.48 -0.29 4.11
N LEU A 32 -19.00 -1.34 4.78
CA LEU A 32 -19.50 -1.77 6.09
C LEU A 32 -19.27 -0.70 7.18
N ARG A 33 -18.27 0.16 7.01
CA ARG A 33 -17.94 1.27 7.91
C ARG A 33 -18.61 2.60 7.52
N GLY A 34 -19.38 2.61 6.44
CA GLY A 34 -19.99 3.84 5.91
C GLY A 34 -19.00 4.77 5.19
N LEU A 35 -17.84 4.23 4.78
CA LEU A 35 -16.73 4.94 4.14
C LEU A 35 -16.55 4.55 2.67
N ALA A 36 -17.61 4.02 2.02
CA ALA A 36 -17.54 3.58 0.63
C ALA A 36 -17.05 4.73 -0.27
N PRO A 37 -15.98 4.53 -1.06
CA PRO A 37 -15.52 5.57 -1.96
C PRO A 37 -16.52 5.74 -3.12
N LYS A 38 -16.64 6.96 -3.60
CA LYS A 38 -17.51 7.25 -4.75
C LYS A 38 -16.85 6.77 -6.03
N PRO A 39 -17.62 6.32 -7.04
CA PRO A 39 -17.08 6.09 -8.37
C PRO A 39 -16.36 7.34 -8.90
N SER A 40 -15.24 7.17 -9.59
CA SER A 40 -14.43 8.30 -10.08
C SER A 40 -15.21 9.27 -10.96
N SER A 41 -16.12 8.76 -11.79
CA SER A 41 -17.00 9.54 -12.66
C SER A 41 -17.97 10.46 -11.90
N GLU A 42 -18.22 10.21 -10.61
CA GLU A 42 -19.09 11.01 -9.75
C GLU A 42 -18.32 12.05 -8.93
N VAL A 43 -16.98 12.02 -8.96
CA VAL A 43 -16.11 12.94 -8.24
C VAL A 43 -15.60 14.01 -9.19
N ALA A 44 -16.09 15.24 -9.03
CA ALA A 44 -15.60 16.38 -9.79
C ALA A 44 -14.16 16.73 -9.41
N ASP A 45 -13.39 17.30 -10.35
CA ASP A 45 -11.97 17.65 -10.12
C ASP A 45 -11.77 18.59 -8.92
N ALA A 46 -12.74 19.48 -8.64
CA ALA A 46 -12.70 20.40 -7.51
C ALA A 46 -12.78 19.69 -6.14
N ASP A 47 -13.40 18.51 -6.08
CA ASP A 47 -13.57 17.71 -4.86
C ASP A 47 -12.59 16.51 -4.80
N LEU A 48 -11.87 16.24 -5.90
CA LEU A 48 -11.06 15.05 -6.08
C LEU A 48 -9.97 14.91 -5.02
N HIS A 49 -9.24 15.99 -4.74
CA HIS A 49 -8.19 15.99 -3.73
C HIS A 49 -8.72 15.56 -2.35
N ARG A 50 -9.91 16.04 -1.98
CA ARG A 50 -10.56 15.68 -0.72
C ARG A 50 -11.01 14.22 -0.72
N ALA A 51 -11.66 13.76 -1.79
CA ALA A 51 -12.08 12.37 -1.93
C ALA A 51 -10.91 11.39 -1.86
N LEU A 52 -9.79 11.74 -2.52
CA LEU A 52 -8.55 10.98 -2.49
C LEU A 52 -7.95 10.92 -1.09
N THR A 53 -7.90 12.06 -0.40
CA THR A 53 -7.43 12.12 0.99
C THR A 53 -8.31 11.23 1.88
N ASP A 54 -9.63 11.41 1.84
CA ASP A 54 -10.57 10.62 2.65
C ASP A 54 -10.41 9.10 2.40
N LEU A 55 -10.20 8.69 1.15
CA LEU A 55 -9.95 7.28 0.79
C LEU A 55 -8.64 6.76 1.36
N ILE A 56 -7.52 7.47 1.19
CA ILE A 56 -6.20 7.03 1.70
C ILE A 56 -6.22 6.89 3.22
N TRP A 57 -6.84 7.84 3.94
CA TRP A 57 -6.96 7.75 5.40
C TRP A 57 -7.86 6.59 5.82
N SER A 58 -8.94 6.32 5.08
CA SER A 58 -9.80 5.17 5.37
C SER A 58 -9.11 3.82 5.08
N LEU A 59 -8.20 3.78 4.10
CA LEU A 59 -7.36 2.62 3.82
C LEU A 59 -6.33 2.37 4.94
N GLU A 60 -5.76 3.44 5.51
CA GLU A 60 -4.86 3.34 6.66
C GLU A 60 -5.56 2.72 7.88
N GLU A 61 -6.82 3.08 8.14
CA GLU A 61 -7.65 2.44 9.19
C GLU A 61 -7.84 0.92 8.96
N LEU A 62 -7.80 0.49 7.69
CA LEU A 62 -7.81 -0.93 7.30
C LEU A 62 -6.42 -1.57 7.25
N ARG A 63 -5.39 -0.84 7.70
CA ARG A 63 -3.97 -1.23 7.70
C ARG A 63 -3.37 -1.39 6.31
N VAL A 64 -3.85 -0.61 5.35
CA VAL A 64 -3.28 -0.48 4.00
C VAL A 64 -2.53 0.85 3.90
N PHE A 65 -1.23 0.77 3.63
CA PHE A 65 -0.34 1.92 3.53
C PHE A 65 0.02 2.18 2.07
N VAL A 66 -0.25 3.39 1.60
CA VAL A 66 -0.01 3.79 0.20
C VAL A 66 1.39 4.39 0.07
N GLU A 67 2.18 3.90 -0.88
CA GLU A 67 3.56 4.33 -1.11
C GLU A 67 3.89 4.45 -2.60
N ASP A 68 4.94 5.19 -2.93
CA ASP A 68 5.45 5.37 -4.30
C ASP A 68 4.42 5.91 -5.30
N VAL A 69 3.55 6.83 -4.89
CA VAL A 69 2.44 7.38 -5.72
C VAL A 69 2.59 8.83 -6.20
N ASP A 70 3.67 9.52 -5.82
CA ASP A 70 3.86 10.95 -6.12
C ASP A 70 4.07 11.24 -7.63
N HIS A 71 4.30 10.21 -8.46
CA HIS A 71 4.34 10.34 -9.91
C HIS A 71 2.96 10.42 -10.58
N LEU A 72 1.89 10.07 -9.87
CA LEU A 72 0.52 10.06 -10.37
C LEU A 72 -0.21 11.37 -10.05
N THR A 73 -1.04 11.82 -10.98
CA THR A 73 -2.04 12.86 -10.72
C THR A 73 -3.06 12.37 -9.69
N ASP A 74 -3.80 13.30 -9.06
CA ASP A 74 -4.87 12.92 -8.12
C ASP A 74 -5.92 12.01 -8.76
N ARG A 75 -6.18 12.17 -10.07
CA ARG A 75 -7.18 11.37 -10.79
C ARG A 75 -6.68 9.95 -11.01
N GLU A 76 -5.47 9.82 -11.54
CA GLU A 76 -4.85 8.51 -11.78
C GLU A 76 -4.70 7.72 -10.47
N LEU A 77 -4.27 8.38 -9.40
CA LEU A 77 -4.15 7.73 -8.09
C LEU A 77 -5.51 7.32 -7.52
N TYR A 78 -6.54 8.18 -7.62
CA TYR A 78 -7.87 7.83 -7.16
C TYR A 78 -8.47 6.64 -7.92
N ASP A 79 -8.28 6.60 -9.24
CA ASP A 79 -8.74 5.49 -10.09
C ASP A 79 -8.03 4.18 -9.76
N ALA A 80 -6.71 4.21 -9.59
CA ALA A 80 -5.92 3.03 -9.22
C ALA A 80 -6.32 2.48 -7.85
N LEU A 81 -6.57 3.36 -6.87
CA LEU A 81 -7.04 2.94 -5.54
C LEU A 81 -8.46 2.37 -5.57
N LEU A 82 -9.35 2.90 -6.43
CA LEU A 82 -10.69 2.32 -6.61
C LEU A 82 -10.64 0.92 -7.21
N GLU A 83 -9.78 0.70 -8.20
CA GLU A 83 -9.54 -0.63 -8.78
C GLU A 83 -9.04 -1.60 -7.73
N TYR A 84 -7.99 -1.20 -6.99
CA TYR A 84 -7.43 -1.98 -5.89
C TYR A 84 -8.48 -2.29 -4.80
N CYS A 85 -9.37 -1.35 -4.48
CA CYS A 85 -10.46 -1.60 -3.53
C CYS A 85 -11.46 -2.67 -4.00
N GLY A 86 -11.54 -2.93 -5.30
CA GLY A 86 -12.35 -3.99 -5.89
C GLY A 86 -11.70 -5.37 -5.87
N GLU A 87 -10.39 -5.44 -5.63
CA GLU A 87 -9.65 -6.70 -5.65
C GLU A 87 -9.91 -7.55 -4.40
N PRO A 88 -10.00 -8.89 -4.55
CA PRO A 88 -10.04 -9.80 -3.41
C PRO A 88 -8.81 -9.66 -2.52
N THR A 89 -9.01 -9.49 -1.21
CA THR A 89 -7.89 -9.35 -0.27
C THR A 89 -8.24 -9.84 1.13
N VAL A 90 -7.22 -9.89 1.98
CA VAL A 90 -7.36 -10.06 3.43
C VAL A 90 -7.30 -8.68 4.09
N CYS A 91 -8.33 -8.35 4.89
CA CYS A 91 -8.35 -7.12 5.67
C CYS A 91 -7.79 -7.35 7.07
N PHE A 92 -6.84 -6.52 7.51
CA PHE A 92 -6.22 -6.63 8.83
C PHE A 92 -6.64 -5.50 9.79
N ALA A 93 -7.82 -4.92 9.57
CA ALA A 93 -8.34 -3.85 10.41
C ALA A 93 -8.29 -4.22 11.92
N GLY A 94 -7.72 -3.33 12.73
CA GLY A 94 -7.58 -3.50 14.18
C GLY A 94 -6.32 -4.25 14.64
N ASP A 95 -5.58 -4.88 13.73
CA ASP A 95 -4.30 -5.52 14.04
C ASP A 95 -3.14 -4.53 13.85
N VAL A 96 -2.56 -4.10 14.96
CA VAL A 96 -1.44 -3.14 15.00
C VAL A 96 -0.13 -3.72 14.49
N ASN A 97 0.01 -5.05 14.48
CA ASN A 97 1.21 -5.75 14.03
C ASN A 97 1.12 -6.09 12.54
N ALA A 98 -0.09 -6.28 12.01
CA ALA A 98 -0.32 -6.51 10.59
C ALA A 98 -0.42 -5.21 9.78
N GLY A 99 -0.29 -5.33 8.47
CA GLY A 99 -0.48 -4.26 7.51
C GLY A 99 0.07 -4.62 6.14
N THR A 100 -0.55 -4.06 5.11
CA THR A 100 -0.17 -4.26 3.71
C THR A 100 0.30 -2.93 3.14
N HIS A 101 1.35 -2.98 2.33
CA HIS A 101 1.78 -1.84 1.54
C HIS A 101 1.21 -1.97 0.14
N TRP A 102 0.66 -0.90 -0.39
CA TRP A 102 0.19 -0.81 -1.76
C TRP A 102 0.96 0.28 -2.49
N SER A 103 1.46 -0.08 -3.66
CA SER A 103 2.16 0.80 -4.58
C SER A 103 1.61 0.59 -5.98
N ALA A 104 1.42 1.68 -6.72
CA ALA A 104 0.96 1.63 -8.11
C ALA A 104 2.00 0.97 -9.05
N ILE A 105 3.26 0.86 -8.61
CA ILE A 105 4.37 0.24 -9.34
C ILE A 105 4.85 -1.07 -8.67
N GLY A 106 4.01 -1.68 -7.85
CA GLY A 106 4.34 -2.89 -7.07
C GLY A 106 4.39 -4.19 -7.87
N ALA A 107 4.10 -4.17 -9.18
CA ALA A 107 4.08 -5.38 -10.02
C ALA A 107 5.45 -5.76 -10.60
N PHE A 108 6.47 -4.92 -10.40
CA PHE A 108 7.85 -5.13 -10.88
C PHE A 108 7.95 -5.37 -12.39
N SER A 109 7.05 -4.76 -13.17
CA SER A 109 7.19 -4.72 -14.63
C SER A 109 8.37 -3.84 -15.05
N GLU A 110 8.78 -3.92 -16.33
CA GLU A 110 9.84 -3.05 -16.85
C GLU A 110 9.49 -1.57 -16.69
N ASP A 111 8.22 -1.20 -16.95
CA ASP A 111 7.72 0.17 -16.76
C ASP A 111 7.76 0.58 -15.28
N ASP A 112 7.38 -0.31 -14.36
CA ASP A 112 7.44 -0.06 -12.91
C ASP A 112 8.86 0.21 -12.44
N ILE A 113 9.82 -0.61 -12.90
CA ILE A 113 11.24 -0.46 -12.58
C ILE A 113 11.73 0.89 -13.11
N GLN A 114 11.34 1.28 -14.33
CA GLN A 114 11.73 2.56 -14.92
C GLN A 114 11.15 3.76 -14.17
N ILE A 115 9.90 3.67 -13.69
CA ILE A 115 9.28 4.70 -12.84
C ILE A 115 10.01 4.78 -11.49
N TRP A 116 10.27 3.62 -10.87
CA TRP A 116 10.99 3.55 -9.60
C TRP A 116 12.39 4.14 -9.69
N LEU A 117 13.17 3.74 -10.70
CA LEU A 117 14.52 4.27 -10.95
C LEU A 117 14.51 5.78 -11.18
N ARG A 118 13.48 6.31 -11.83
CA ARG A 118 13.34 7.74 -12.12
C ARG A 118 13.05 8.56 -10.87
N TYR A 119 12.06 8.14 -10.07
CA TYR A 119 11.48 9.00 -9.02
C TYR A 119 11.82 8.61 -7.59
N TYR A 120 12.13 7.34 -7.31
CA TYR A 120 12.19 6.82 -5.94
C TYR A 120 13.54 6.18 -5.57
N ALA A 121 14.27 5.66 -6.56
CA ALA A 121 15.57 5.05 -6.32
C ALA A 121 16.63 6.10 -5.95
N ASP A 122 17.38 5.82 -4.88
CA ASP A 122 18.56 6.58 -4.52
C ASP A 122 19.78 6.22 -5.40
N ASP A 123 20.86 6.97 -5.24
CA ASP A 123 22.08 6.78 -6.02
C ASP A 123 22.69 5.37 -5.84
N GLU A 124 22.60 4.80 -4.63
CA GLU A 124 23.11 3.45 -4.36
C GLU A 124 22.30 2.40 -5.12
N SER A 125 20.98 2.50 -5.06
CA SER A 125 20.05 1.61 -5.75
C SER A 125 20.21 1.66 -7.26
N ARG A 126 20.36 2.88 -7.81
CA ARG A 126 20.60 3.09 -9.25
C ARG A 126 21.95 2.52 -9.69
N ALA A 127 23.00 2.69 -8.87
CA ALA A 127 24.32 2.11 -9.14
C ALA A 127 24.28 0.57 -9.11
N ARG A 128 23.53 -0.01 -8.18
CA ARG A 128 23.32 -1.46 -8.10
C ARG A 128 22.58 -1.98 -9.32
N HIS A 129 21.50 -1.32 -9.73
CA HIS A 129 20.76 -1.69 -10.92
C HIS A 129 21.64 -1.68 -12.18
N LEU A 130 22.49 -0.66 -12.38
CA LEU A 130 23.44 -0.61 -13.50
C LEU A 130 24.51 -1.70 -13.46
N ALA A 131 24.91 -2.15 -12.27
CA ALA A 131 25.88 -3.23 -12.13
C ALA A 131 25.26 -4.59 -12.51
N ASP A 132 24.00 -4.80 -12.12
CA ASP A 132 23.26 -6.04 -12.38
C ASP A 132 22.73 -6.10 -13.82
N PHE A 133 22.34 -4.95 -14.39
CA PHE A 133 21.71 -4.80 -15.72
C PHE A 133 22.40 -3.68 -16.53
N PRO A 134 23.63 -3.89 -17.01
CA PRO A 134 24.43 -2.85 -17.67
C PRO A 134 23.89 -2.40 -19.04
N ASP A 135 23.06 -3.23 -19.67
CA ASP A 135 22.45 -2.95 -20.97
C ASP A 135 21.10 -2.22 -20.85
N ASP A 136 20.52 -2.15 -19.64
CA ASP A 136 19.24 -1.51 -19.40
C ASP A 136 19.40 0.03 -19.40
N PRO A 137 18.51 0.77 -20.07
CA PRO A 137 18.58 2.22 -20.09
C PRO A 137 18.31 2.77 -18.69
N MET A 138 19.27 3.52 -18.15
CA MET A 138 19.10 4.24 -16.88
C MET A 138 18.37 5.56 -17.10
N PRO A 139 17.13 5.73 -16.60
CA PRO A 139 16.41 6.98 -16.75
C PRO A 139 17.10 8.11 -15.96
N PRO A 140 16.88 9.39 -16.33
CA PRO A 140 17.29 10.50 -15.48
C PRO A 140 16.65 10.37 -14.10
N SER A 141 17.37 10.78 -13.05
CA SER A 141 16.78 10.92 -11.71
C SER A 141 16.03 12.24 -11.64
N GLU A 142 14.77 12.19 -11.22
CA GLU A 142 13.85 13.32 -11.17
C GLU A 142 13.06 13.29 -9.86
N LEU A 143 12.65 14.47 -9.37
CA LEU A 143 11.68 14.54 -8.29
C LEU A 143 10.29 14.21 -8.84
N PRO A 144 9.45 13.47 -8.10
CA PRO A 144 8.11 13.20 -8.55
C PRO A 144 7.27 14.49 -8.62
N PRO A 145 6.38 14.62 -9.64
CA PRO A 145 5.62 15.83 -9.93
C PRO A 145 4.61 16.25 -8.86
N TYR A 146 4.05 15.31 -8.09
CA TYR A 146 2.98 15.56 -7.13
C TYR A 146 3.39 15.09 -5.73
N PRO A 147 4.17 15.88 -4.97
CA PRO A 147 4.58 15.50 -3.62
C PRO A 147 3.39 15.45 -2.65
N ARG A 148 3.25 14.36 -1.89
CA ARG A 148 2.10 14.13 -0.98
C ARG A 148 2.53 13.92 0.48
N PRO A 149 3.06 14.94 1.18
CA PRO A 149 3.54 14.80 2.57
C PRO A 149 2.42 14.53 3.60
N TRP A 150 1.16 14.57 3.16
CA TRP A 150 -0.03 14.31 3.97
C TRP A 150 -0.46 12.83 3.98
N ILE A 151 0.15 11.97 3.14
CA ILE A 151 -0.09 10.53 3.18
C ILE A 151 0.45 9.98 4.50
N PRO A 152 -0.36 9.19 5.26
CA PRO A 152 0.08 8.62 6.52
C PRO A 152 1.19 7.58 6.29
N VAL A 153 2.28 7.72 7.03
CA VAL A 153 3.40 6.75 7.02
C VAL A 153 3.17 5.73 8.12
N ARG A 154 3.37 4.44 7.82
CA ARG A 154 3.32 3.39 8.84
C ARG A 154 4.37 3.66 9.90
N THR A 155 3.93 3.91 11.13
CA THR A 155 4.82 3.93 12.30
C THR A 155 4.95 2.53 12.84
N TYR A 156 6.14 1.95 12.79
CA TYR A 156 6.43 0.72 13.51
C TYR A 156 6.52 1.04 15.00
N PRO A 157 5.87 0.26 15.88
CA PRO A 157 6.22 0.32 17.30
C PRO A 157 7.72 0.08 17.43
N ALA A 158 8.38 0.79 18.36
CA ALA A 158 9.77 0.48 18.67
C ALA A 158 9.85 -1.03 18.99
N PRO A 159 10.86 -1.77 18.49
CA PRO A 159 11.01 -3.16 18.87
C PRO A 159 10.95 -3.22 20.40
N GLU A 160 10.08 -4.07 20.94
CA GLU A 160 10.11 -4.36 22.37
C GLU A 160 11.55 -4.76 22.65
N ALA A 161 12.22 -4.06 23.57
CA ALA A 161 13.58 -4.39 23.92
C ALA A 161 13.57 -5.86 24.30
N ASP A 162 14.28 -6.69 23.53
CA ASP A 162 14.44 -8.11 23.83
C ASP A 162 14.80 -8.19 25.32
N GLU A 163 13.86 -8.61 26.16
CA GLU A 163 14.18 -8.92 27.56
C GLU A 163 15.14 -10.09 27.47
N ASP A 164 16.43 -9.79 27.64
CA ASP A 164 17.55 -10.71 27.63
C ASP A 164 17.12 -12.06 28.22
N HIS A 165 16.85 -13.03 27.35
CA HIS A 165 16.61 -14.41 27.79
C HIS A 165 17.97 -15.07 28.04
N ASP A 166 18.70 -14.54 29.01
CA ASP A 166 19.88 -15.15 29.60
C ASP A 166 19.45 -15.86 30.89
N ALA A 167 19.32 -17.19 30.82
CA ALA A 167 19.45 -18.09 31.96
C ALA A 167 19.90 -19.49 31.52
#